data_AF-A0A514EIY6-F1
#
_entry.id   AF-A0A514EIY6-F1
#
_cell.length_a   1.000
_cell.length_b   1.000
_cell.length_c   1.000
_cell.angle_alpha   90.00
_cell.angle_beta   90.00
_cell.angle_gamma   90.00
#
_symmetry.space_group_name_H-M   'P 1'
#
loop_
_entity.id
_entity.type
_entity.pdbx_description
1 polymer ?
#
loop_
_entity_poly.entity_id
_entity_poly.type
_entity_poly.pdbx_seq_one_letter_code
_entity_poly.pdbx_strand_id
1 'polypeptide(L)'
;MSFKDDPSFAESKAEQQWLDRHGYPNEKQWEAYMLAPDLLLKQAAEAGDIAAQAMLDARLLPVDKQAQQRLIEAGAEGNLFALTMLASYQGGSSGGDPVAAYALSRVTEMRGDTRAGITRDLMITKPLSNEQRMLGEAEALRLNEAIEKIYIAKHGVAPFLDKRPIGVK
;
A
#
# COMPACT_ATOMS: atom_id res chain seq x y z
N MET A 1 -20.75 13.69 6.31
CA MET A 1 -19.55 13.16 5.63
C MET A 1 -20.03 12.54 4.34
N SER A 2 -19.70 13.17 3.21
CA SER A 2 -19.90 12.58 1.89
C SER A 2 -18.84 11.48 1.75
N PHE A 3 -19.26 10.28 1.38
CA PHE A 3 -18.37 9.16 1.06
C PHE A 3 -17.96 9.16 -0.43
N LYS A 4 -18.56 10.06 -1.23
CA LYS A 4 -18.35 10.10 -2.68
C LYS A 4 -16.98 10.63 -3.09
N ASP A 5 -16.31 11.32 -2.18
CA ASP A 5 -15.11 12.10 -2.48
C ASP A 5 -13.86 11.50 -1.79
N ASP A 6 -14.00 10.34 -1.11
CA ASP A 6 -12.85 9.62 -0.56
C ASP A 6 -12.06 8.93 -1.69
N PRO A 7 -10.75 9.21 -1.83
CA PRO A 7 -9.92 8.68 -2.92
C PRO A 7 -9.75 7.15 -2.87
N SER A 8 -10.03 6.53 -1.72
CA SER A 8 -10.03 5.08 -1.49
C SER A 8 -11.43 4.47 -1.52
N PHE A 9 -12.45 5.27 -1.88
CA PHE A 9 -13.85 4.85 -2.10
C PHE A 9 -14.51 4.18 -0.88
N ALA A 10 -14.35 4.74 0.32
CA ALA A 10 -15.07 4.25 1.49
C ALA A 10 -16.58 4.28 1.26
N GLU A 11 -17.31 3.23 1.64
CA GLU A 11 -18.78 3.15 1.52
C GLU A 11 -19.49 3.19 2.88
N SER A 12 -18.72 3.15 3.97
CA SER A 12 -19.23 3.19 5.34
C SER A 12 -18.24 3.85 6.29
N LYS A 13 -18.71 4.25 7.48
CA LYS A 13 -17.84 4.75 8.56
C LYS A 13 -16.83 3.70 9.04
N ALA A 14 -17.24 2.44 9.08
CA ALA A 14 -16.37 1.34 9.51
C ALA A 14 -15.23 1.13 8.51
N GLU A 15 -15.52 1.24 7.22
CA GLU A 15 -14.51 1.17 6.17
C GLU A 15 -13.56 2.38 6.20
N GLN A 16 -14.08 3.60 6.42
CA GLN A 16 -13.22 4.77 6.62
C GLN A 16 -12.24 4.57 7.78
N GLN A 17 -12.74 4.15 8.94
CA GLN A 17 -11.88 3.90 10.10
C GLN A 17 -10.85 2.80 9.82
N TRP A 18 -11.20 1.80 9.01
CA TRP A 18 -10.26 0.78 8.57
C TRP A 18 -9.18 1.37 7.67
N LEU A 19 -9.55 2.21 6.69
CA LEU A 19 -8.61 2.91 5.80
C LEU A 19 -7.64 3.80 6.57
N ASP A 20 -8.16 4.59 7.51
CA ASP A 20 -7.35 5.48 8.35
C ASP A 20 -6.30 4.68 9.17
N ARG A 21 -6.70 3.54 9.75
CA ARG A 21 -5.78 2.65 10.51
C ARG A 21 -4.70 2.01 9.64
N HIS A 22 -4.98 1.80 8.35
CA HIS A 22 -4.06 1.17 7.41
C HIS A 22 -3.29 2.19 6.55
N GLY A 23 -3.29 3.46 6.96
CA GLY A 23 -2.45 4.52 6.40
C GLY A 23 -2.91 5.08 5.06
N TYR A 24 -4.15 4.77 4.62
CA TYR A 24 -4.69 5.39 3.43
C TYR A 24 -4.98 6.86 3.69
N PRO A 25 -4.59 7.77 2.78
CA PRO A 25 -4.89 9.18 2.93
C PRO A 25 -6.39 9.41 2.78
N ASN A 26 -6.97 10.20 3.67
CA ASN A 26 -8.29 10.78 3.43
C ASN A 26 -8.23 11.84 2.31
N GLU A 27 -9.39 12.30 1.85
CA GLU A 27 -9.52 13.30 0.78
C GLU A 27 -8.62 14.52 0.99
N LYS A 28 -8.60 15.12 2.19
CA LYS A 28 -7.80 16.31 2.46
C LYS A 28 -6.30 16.03 2.41
N GLN A 29 -5.86 14.90 2.96
CA GLN A 29 -4.46 14.48 2.89
C GLN A 29 -4.06 14.23 1.44
N TRP A 30 -4.91 13.54 0.67
CA TRP A 30 -4.66 13.27 -0.74
C TRP A 30 -4.50 14.55 -1.55
N GLU A 31 -5.45 15.47 -1.45
CA GLU A 31 -5.40 16.77 -2.12
C GLU A 31 -4.17 17.58 -1.72
N ALA A 32 -3.85 17.63 -0.42
CA ALA A 32 -2.70 18.36 0.08
C ALA A 32 -1.39 17.75 -0.41
N TYR A 33 -1.28 16.43 -0.42
CA TYR A 33 -0.02 15.72 -0.62
C TYR A 33 0.30 15.42 -2.07
N MET A 34 -0.70 15.21 -2.94
CA MET A 34 -0.47 14.89 -4.35
C MET A 34 0.50 15.85 -5.04
N LEU A 35 0.36 17.16 -4.77
CA LEU A 35 1.16 18.21 -5.40
C LEU A 35 2.11 18.93 -4.42
N ALA A 36 2.15 18.50 -3.16
CA ALA A 36 3.06 19.08 -2.17
C ALA A 36 4.53 18.84 -2.56
N PRO A 37 5.45 19.77 -2.28
CA PRO A 37 6.88 19.51 -2.29
C PRO A 37 7.28 18.43 -1.27
N ASP A 38 8.34 17.69 -1.55
CA ASP A 38 8.83 16.62 -0.65
C ASP A 38 9.15 17.12 0.76
N LEU A 39 9.57 18.39 0.90
CA LEU A 39 9.81 19.01 2.20
C LEU A 39 8.54 19.05 3.07
N LEU A 40 7.37 19.33 2.47
CA LEU A 40 6.10 19.35 3.21
C LEU A 40 5.66 17.94 3.60
N LEU A 41 5.86 16.96 2.72
CA LEU A 41 5.61 15.55 3.07
C LEU A 41 6.51 15.10 4.20
N LYS A 42 7.79 15.48 4.17
CA LYS A 42 8.73 15.19 5.24
C LYS A 42 8.32 15.80 6.57
N GLN A 43 7.88 17.06 6.59
CA GLN A 43 7.38 17.70 7.80
C GLN A 43 6.14 17.00 8.37
N ALA A 44 5.20 16.61 7.52
CA ALA A 44 4.01 15.86 7.94
C ALA A 44 4.38 14.46 8.47
N ALA A 45 5.29 13.77 7.79
CA ALA A 45 5.78 12.47 8.22
C ALA A 45 6.52 12.52 9.56
N GLU A 46 7.37 13.54 9.77
CA GLU A 46 8.04 13.81 11.06
C GLU A 46 7.04 14.12 12.19
N ALA A 47 5.86 14.66 11.85
CA ALA A 47 4.76 14.86 12.79
C ALA A 47 3.92 13.59 13.03
N GLY A 48 4.27 12.46 12.41
CA GLY A 48 3.61 11.17 12.59
C GLY A 48 2.56 10.83 11.53
N ASP A 49 2.43 11.60 10.45
CA ASP A 49 1.53 11.26 9.34
C ASP A 49 2.12 10.12 8.50
N ILE A 50 1.61 8.90 8.74
CA ILE A 50 2.07 7.69 8.05
C ILE A 50 1.69 7.65 6.56
N ALA A 51 0.67 8.39 6.13
CA ALA A 51 0.30 8.51 4.72
C ALA A 51 1.31 9.42 4.01
N ALA A 52 1.67 10.55 4.63
CA ALA A 52 2.73 11.44 4.12
C ALA A 52 4.08 10.72 4.01
N GLN A 53 4.44 9.91 5.01
CA GLN A 53 5.67 9.09 4.96
C GLN A 53 5.63 8.11 3.78
N ALA A 54 4.53 7.39 3.58
CA ALA A 54 4.38 6.46 2.47
C ALA A 54 4.47 7.16 1.10
N MET A 55 3.85 8.33 0.94
CA MET A 55 3.96 9.11 -0.30
C MET A 55 5.38 9.64 -0.53
N LEU A 56 6.05 10.12 0.51
CA LEU A 56 7.44 10.58 0.43
C LEU A 56 8.37 9.43 0.01
N ASP A 57 8.28 8.28 0.67
CA ASP A 57 9.11 7.13 0.33
C ASP A 57 8.84 6.64 -1.08
N ALA A 58 7.58 6.64 -1.53
CA ALA A 58 7.24 6.29 -2.91
C ALA A 58 7.91 7.21 -3.95
N ARG A 59 7.99 8.53 -3.66
CA ARG A 59 8.70 9.48 -4.51
C ARG A 59 10.21 9.31 -4.50
N LEU A 60 10.75 8.81 -3.39
CA LEU A 60 12.18 8.55 -3.23
C LEU A 60 12.63 7.23 -3.86
N LEU A 61 11.72 6.34 -4.28
CA LEU A 61 12.05 5.05 -4.90
C LEU A 61 13.08 5.09 -6.05
N PRO A 62 13.09 6.10 -6.95
CA PRO A 62 14.09 6.16 -8.02
C PRO A 62 15.51 6.50 -7.54
N VAL A 63 15.66 7.14 -6.36
CA VAL A 63 16.93 7.75 -5.94
C VAL A 63 17.46 7.24 -4.60
N ASP A 64 16.59 6.75 -3.72
CA ASP A 64 16.92 6.24 -2.39
C ASP A 64 16.73 4.72 -2.33
N LYS A 65 17.84 4.00 -2.18
CA LYS A 65 17.86 2.54 -2.10
C LYS A 65 17.14 1.97 -0.88
N GLN A 66 16.93 2.77 0.16
CA GLN A 66 16.21 2.34 1.36
C GLN A 66 14.70 2.61 1.29
N ALA A 67 14.22 3.42 0.34
CA ALA A 67 12.80 3.75 0.23
C ALA A 67 11.91 2.51 0.08
N GLN A 68 12.33 1.54 -0.73
CA GLN A 68 11.62 0.27 -0.88
C GLN A 68 11.52 -0.48 0.45
N GLN A 69 12.62 -0.57 1.20
CA GLN A 69 12.63 -1.26 2.49
C GLN A 69 11.72 -0.55 3.51
N ARG A 70 11.73 0.78 3.55
CA ARG A 70 10.84 1.56 4.44
C ARG A 70 9.37 1.33 4.12
N LEU A 71 8.99 1.25 2.85
CA LEU A 71 7.61 0.92 2.46
C LEU A 71 7.20 -0.51 2.86
N ILE A 72 8.12 -1.47 2.75
CA ILE A 72 7.90 -2.86 3.19
C ILE A 72 7.74 -2.92 4.72
N GLU A 73 8.60 -2.23 5.47
CA GLU A 73 8.53 -2.15 6.93
C GLU A 73 7.23 -1.47 7.39
N ALA A 74 6.84 -0.38 6.75
CA ALA A 74 5.55 0.26 7.01
C ALA A 74 4.38 -0.70 6.75
N GLY A 75 4.44 -1.46 5.65
CA GLY A 75 3.48 -2.51 5.35
C GLY A 75 3.44 -3.63 6.39
N ALA A 76 4.58 -4.00 6.98
CA ALA A 76 4.67 -4.96 8.07
C ALA A 76 3.92 -4.46 9.30
N GLU A 77 4.06 -3.17 9.64
CA GLU A 77 3.33 -2.48 10.73
C GLU A 77 1.84 -2.22 10.43
N GLY A 78 1.33 -2.62 9.26
CA GLY A 78 -0.08 -2.50 8.90
C GLY A 78 -0.42 -1.31 8.00
N ASN A 79 0.55 -0.51 7.54
CA ASN A 79 0.32 0.52 6.54
C ASN A 79 0.20 -0.11 5.14
N LEU A 80 -0.99 -0.59 4.79
CA LEU A 80 -1.27 -1.21 3.50
C LEU A 80 -1.21 -0.22 2.34
N PHE A 81 -1.42 1.06 2.62
CA PHE A 81 -1.22 2.11 1.62
C PHE A 81 0.26 2.19 1.17
N ALA A 82 1.23 2.01 2.07
CA ALA A 82 2.65 1.94 1.70
C ALA A 82 2.96 0.79 0.72
N LEU A 83 2.35 -0.39 0.92
CA LEU A 83 2.48 -1.52 -0.01
C LEU A 83 1.82 -1.21 -1.36
N THR A 84 0.68 -0.53 -1.35
CA THR A 84 -0.03 -0.09 -2.56
C THR A 84 0.80 0.92 -3.37
N MET A 85 1.47 1.87 -2.70
CA MET A 85 2.37 2.82 -3.33
C MET A 85 3.58 2.13 -3.96
N LEU A 86 4.19 1.17 -3.27
CA LEU A 86 5.29 0.38 -3.84
C LEU A 86 4.83 -0.45 -5.04
N ALA A 87 3.66 -1.08 -4.95
CA ALA A 87 3.08 -1.84 -6.06
C ALA A 87 2.81 -0.94 -7.28
N SER A 88 2.32 0.27 -7.05
CA SER A 88 2.05 1.27 -8.09
C SER A 88 3.33 1.71 -8.80
N TYR A 89 4.40 1.95 -8.04
CA TYR A 89 5.70 2.25 -8.62
C TYR A 89 6.22 1.10 -9.49
N GLN A 90 6.14 -0.14 -9.00
CA GLN A 90 6.59 -1.32 -9.74
C GLN A 90 5.75 -1.57 -11.02
N GLY A 91 4.46 -1.24 -11.01
CA GLY A 91 3.56 -1.48 -12.14
C GLY A 91 3.48 -0.33 -13.16
N GLY A 92 3.80 0.89 -12.73
CA GLY A 92 3.65 2.11 -13.53
C GLY A 92 4.95 2.78 -13.98
N SER A 93 6.10 2.48 -13.34
CA SER A 93 7.38 3.09 -13.72
C SER A 93 8.10 2.32 -14.83
N SER A 94 8.93 3.00 -15.61
CA SER A 94 9.70 2.39 -16.70
C SER A 94 10.74 1.37 -16.22
N GLY A 95 11.20 1.49 -14.98
CA GLY A 95 12.15 0.58 -14.34
C GLY A 95 11.50 -0.39 -13.34
N GLY A 96 10.17 -0.42 -13.28
CA GLY A 96 9.43 -1.29 -12.37
C GLY A 96 9.32 -2.73 -12.87
N ASP A 97 9.04 -3.64 -11.94
CA ASP A 97 8.76 -5.05 -12.22
C ASP A 97 7.26 -5.35 -12.08
N PRO A 98 6.55 -5.62 -13.20
CA PRO A 98 5.13 -6.00 -13.18
C PRO A 98 4.81 -7.22 -12.31
N VAL A 99 5.74 -8.18 -12.17
CA VAL A 99 5.56 -9.34 -11.29
C VAL A 99 5.61 -8.92 -9.83
N ALA A 100 6.56 -8.05 -9.46
CA ALA A 100 6.64 -7.48 -8.12
C ALA A 100 5.40 -6.63 -7.79
N ALA A 101 4.90 -5.83 -8.73
CA ALA A 101 3.66 -5.07 -8.57
C ALA A 101 2.46 -5.98 -8.29
N TYR A 102 2.33 -7.09 -9.04
CA TYR A 102 1.31 -8.09 -8.81
C TYR A 102 1.43 -8.69 -7.40
N ALA A 103 2.64 -9.11 -7.04
CA ALA A 103 2.90 -9.77 -5.77
C ALA A 103 2.56 -8.86 -4.58
N LEU A 104 2.97 -7.59 -4.62
CA LEU A 104 2.68 -6.60 -3.58
C LEU A 104 1.18 -6.28 -3.46
N SER A 105 0.48 -6.14 -4.59
CA SER A 105 -0.98 -5.98 -4.59
C SER A 105 -1.67 -7.21 -4.00
N ARG A 106 -1.18 -8.43 -4.32
CA ARG A 106 -1.71 -9.67 -3.75
C ARG A 106 -1.44 -9.79 -2.26
N VAL A 107 -0.28 -9.36 -1.78
CA VAL A 107 0.01 -9.24 -0.33
C VAL A 107 -0.97 -8.29 0.34
N THR A 108 -1.21 -7.12 -0.26
CA THR A 108 -2.15 -6.12 0.27
C THR A 108 -3.57 -6.70 0.41
N GLU A 109 -4.00 -7.47 -0.59
CA GLU A 109 -5.27 -8.22 -0.56
C GLU A 109 -5.30 -9.29 0.55
N MET A 110 -4.27 -10.13 0.64
CA MET A 110 -4.16 -11.15 1.69
C MET A 110 -4.17 -10.55 3.09
N ARG A 111 -3.62 -9.35 3.26
CA ARG A 111 -3.53 -8.65 4.54
C ARG A 111 -4.79 -7.89 4.94
N GLY A 112 -5.73 -7.65 4.03
CA GLY A 112 -7.06 -7.16 4.42
C GLY A 112 -7.76 -6.28 3.39
N ASP A 113 -7.03 -5.69 2.44
CA ASP A 113 -7.65 -4.85 1.41
C ASP A 113 -8.16 -5.68 0.23
N THR A 114 -9.33 -6.29 0.36
CA THR A 114 -9.90 -7.11 -0.71
C THR A 114 -10.08 -6.34 -2.03
N ARG A 115 -10.18 -5.00 -1.99
CA ARG A 115 -10.27 -4.16 -3.20
C ARG A 115 -8.96 -4.10 -3.98
N ALA A 116 -7.81 -4.41 -3.36
CA ALA A 116 -6.54 -4.45 -4.05
C ALA A 116 -6.52 -5.49 -5.18
N GLY A 117 -7.31 -6.57 -5.08
CA GLY A 117 -7.48 -7.53 -6.17
C GLY A 117 -8.22 -6.96 -7.40
N ILE A 118 -9.12 -6.00 -7.17
CA ILE A 118 -9.91 -5.34 -8.23
C ILE A 118 -9.06 -4.27 -8.92
N THR A 119 -8.32 -3.47 -8.15
CA THR A 119 -7.53 -2.35 -8.69
C THR A 119 -6.19 -2.77 -9.29
N ARG A 120 -5.74 -4.01 -9.04
CA ARG A 120 -4.45 -4.54 -9.54
C ARG A 120 -4.28 -4.38 -11.04
N ASP A 121 -5.29 -4.74 -11.82
CA ASP A 121 -5.20 -4.70 -13.29
C ASP A 121 -5.18 -3.25 -13.84
N LEU A 122 -5.65 -2.27 -13.06
CA LEU A 122 -5.57 -0.84 -13.43
C LEU A 122 -4.18 -0.25 -13.15
N MET A 123 -3.50 -0.77 -12.12
CA MET A 123 -2.20 -0.29 -11.66
C MET A 123 -1.05 -0.85 -12.53
N ILE A 124 -1.19 -2.07 -13.03
CA ILE A 124 -0.17 -2.73 -13.84
C ILE A 124 -0.37 -2.35 -15.31
N THR A 125 0.42 -1.40 -15.78
CA THR A 125 0.28 -0.79 -17.12
C THR A 125 0.53 -1.77 -18.28
N LYS A 126 1.24 -2.88 -18.03
CA LYS A 126 1.53 -3.93 -19.00
C LYS A 126 0.82 -5.22 -18.59
N PRO A 127 -0.09 -5.77 -19.42
CA PRO A 127 -0.73 -7.04 -19.12
C PRO A 127 0.30 -8.14 -18.86
N LEU A 128 0.13 -8.85 -17.73
CA LEU A 128 0.99 -9.98 -17.37
C LEU A 128 0.62 -11.21 -18.20
N SER A 129 1.64 -11.95 -18.65
CA SER A 129 1.45 -13.31 -19.15
C SER A 129 0.96 -14.24 -18.03
N ASN A 130 0.47 -15.43 -18.40
CA ASN A 130 0.05 -16.43 -17.41
C ASN A 130 1.23 -16.85 -16.52
N GLU A 131 2.42 -17.02 -17.09
CA GLU A 131 3.64 -17.36 -16.35
C GLU A 131 3.99 -16.26 -15.35
N GLN A 132 3.91 -14.99 -15.77
CA GLN A 132 4.16 -13.85 -14.89
C GLN A 132 3.13 -13.75 -13.75
N ARG A 133 1.86 -14.06 -14.01
CA ARG A 133 0.83 -14.14 -12.96
C ARG A 133 1.12 -15.25 -11.96
N MET A 134 1.51 -16.44 -12.44
CA MET A 134 1.90 -17.57 -11.57
C MET A 134 3.13 -17.24 -10.71
N LEU A 135 4.14 -16.61 -11.31
CA LEU A 135 5.30 -16.10 -10.57
C LEU A 135 4.90 -15.05 -9.54
N GLY A 136 3.98 -14.15 -9.90
CA GLY A 136 3.45 -13.13 -9.00
C GLY A 136 2.71 -13.71 -7.79
N GLU A 137 1.90 -14.76 -7.98
CA GLU A 137 1.25 -15.48 -6.87
C GLU A 137 2.27 -16.15 -5.95
N ALA A 138 3.27 -16.85 -6.50
CA ALA A 138 4.31 -17.49 -5.70
C ALA A 138 5.12 -16.46 -4.91
N GLU A 139 5.48 -15.35 -5.56
CA GLU A 139 6.20 -14.25 -4.93
C GLU A 139 5.36 -13.54 -3.86
N ALA A 140 4.04 -13.42 -4.06
CA ALA A 140 3.15 -12.86 -3.05
C ALA A 140 3.16 -13.68 -1.75
N LEU A 141 3.12 -15.01 -1.85
CA LEU A 141 3.18 -15.90 -0.69
C LEU A 141 4.52 -15.72 0.05
N ARG A 142 5.63 -15.71 -0.69
CA ARG A 142 6.98 -15.50 -0.13
C ARG A 142 7.11 -14.13 0.54
N LEU A 143 6.62 -13.07 -0.11
CA LEU A 143 6.65 -11.71 0.44
C LEU A 143 5.76 -11.57 1.67
N ASN A 144 4.57 -12.18 1.68
CA ASN A 144 3.69 -12.13 2.84
C ASN A 144 4.35 -12.77 4.07
N GLU A 145 4.98 -13.94 3.90
CA GLU A 145 5.74 -14.59 4.96
C GLU A 145 6.93 -13.73 5.43
N ALA A 146 7.66 -13.11 4.50
CA ALA A 146 8.78 -12.23 4.84
C ALA A 146 8.33 -11.00 5.63
N ILE A 147 7.22 -10.36 5.24
CA ILE A 147 6.62 -9.21 5.93
C ILE A 147 6.12 -9.61 7.32
N GLU A 148 5.50 -10.79 7.45
CA GLU A 148 5.10 -11.34 8.74
C GLU A 148 6.30 -11.56 9.67
N LYS A 149 7.41 -12.10 9.15
CA LYS A 149 8.66 -12.25 9.92
C LYS A 149 9.22 -10.92 10.40
N ILE A 150 9.11 -9.84 9.62
CA ILE A 150 9.53 -8.49 10.05
C ILE A 150 8.71 -8.06 11.28
N TYR A 151 7.40 -8.23 11.24
CA TYR A 151 6.53 -7.88 12.37
C TYR A 151 6.82 -8.72 13.62
N ILE A 152 6.94 -10.05 13.45
CA ILE A 152 7.25 -10.97 14.56
C ILE A 152 8.61 -10.65 15.18
N ALA A 153 9.63 -10.35 14.38
CA ALA A 153 10.96 -10.01 14.88
C ALA A 153 10.94 -8.77 15.79
N LYS A 154 10.03 -7.83 15.54
CA LYS A 154 9.90 -6.59 16.33
C LYS A 154 8.98 -6.74 17.54
N HIS A 155 7.86 -7.44 17.39
CA HIS A 155 6.78 -7.47 18.40
C HIS A 155 6.69 -8.81 19.16
N GLY A 156 7.38 -9.86 18.72
CA GLY A 156 7.36 -11.20 19.33
C GLY A 156 6.07 -11.99 19.13
N VAL A 157 5.10 -11.46 18.37
CA VAL A 157 3.78 -12.08 18.12
C VAL A 157 3.40 -11.93 16.65
N ALA A 158 2.53 -12.82 16.17
CA ALA A 158 1.98 -12.73 14.82
C ALA A 158 1.05 -11.50 14.67
N PRO A 159 1.02 -10.85 13.49
CA PRO A 159 0.15 -9.71 13.25
C PRO A 159 -1.34 -10.14 13.21
N PHE A 160 -2.22 -9.31 13.75
CA PHE A 160 -3.65 -9.46 13.54
C PHE A 160 -4.04 -8.83 12.19
N LEU A 161 -4.55 -9.65 11.26
CA LEU A 161 -4.94 -9.19 9.93
C LEU A 161 -6.42 -8.77 9.92
N ASP A 162 -6.66 -7.48 10.16
CA ASP A 162 -8.00 -6.88 10.15
C ASP A 162 -8.53 -6.75 8.71
N LYS A 163 -9.65 -7.41 8.40
CA LYS A 163 -10.22 -7.40 7.04
C LYS A 163 -11.02 -6.13 6.79
N ARG A 164 -10.85 -5.52 5.62
CA ARG A 164 -11.60 -4.33 5.20
C ARG A 164 -13.11 -4.62 5.25
N PRO A 165 -13.89 -3.89 6.05
CA PRO A 165 -15.34 -4.05 6.08
C PRO A 165 -15.95 -3.74 4.72
N ILE A 166 -16.82 -4.62 4.24
CA ILE A 166 -17.62 -4.37 3.04
C ILE A 166 -18.94 -3.76 3.51
N GLY A 167 -19.29 -2.58 2.98
CA GLY A 167 -20.56 -1.93 3.26
C GLY A 167 -21.72 -2.78 2.75
N VAL A 168 -22.45 -3.45 3.64
CA VAL A 168 -23.82 -3.86 3.33
C VAL A 168 -24.66 -2.61 3.59
N LYS A 169 -25.22 -2.04 2.52
CA LYS A 169 -26.20 -0.95 2.62
C LYS A 169 -27.38 -1.34 3.50
#